data_AF-A0A1V5R1R4-F1
#
_entry.id   AF-A0A1V5R1R4-F1
#
_cell.length_a   1.000
_cell.length_b   1.000
_cell.length_c   1.000
_cell.angle_alpha   90.00
_cell.angle_beta   90.00
_cell.angle_gamma   90.00
#
_symmetry.space_group_name_H-M   'P 1'
#
loop_
_entity.id
_entity.type
_entity.pdbx_description
1 polymer ?
#
loop_
_entity_poly.entity_id
_entity_poly.type
_entity_poly.pdbx_seq_one_letter_code
_entity_poly.pdbx_strand_id
1 'polypeptide(L)'
;MNQRTLTQEKLSILTDALYFLKMTQLKRACDLFQLPTEGKKIELIKRILTFVQTGKIIHAPTIPEESHARNYPVQAISSSALMLYGSYKNDAETRAFFKKIIGPHFHFTAFGIDWLNELWLNGNPPTYQEFADYWSEETARRKDKRVKPKDEWRYINFLQHMQKEQPSLSKTELMKKWKKLQADNARTAFEILQSIKN
;
A
#
# COMPACT_ATOMS: atom_id res chain seq x y z
N MET A 1 29.99 -13.02 -10.16
CA MET A 1 28.65 -12.91 -10.78
C MET A 1 28.48 -11.46 -11.24
N ASN A 2 28.50 -11.22 -12.55
CA ASN A 2 28.49 -9.87 -13.12
C ASN A 2 27.14 -9.18 -12.85
N GLN A 3 27.16 -8.12 -12.03
CA GLN A 3 26.01 -7.23 -11.85
C GLN A 3 25.81 -6.44 -13.15
N ARG A 4 24.95 -6.93 -14.05
CA ARG A 4 24.42 -6.11 -15.14
C ARG A 4 23.57 -5.01 -14.51
N THR A 5 24.15 -3.82 -14.38
CA THR A 5 23.43 -2.66 -13.84
C THR A 5 22.40 -2.23 -14.87
N LEU A 6 21.12 -2.25 -14.50
CA LEU A 6 20.04 -1.79 -15.38
C LEU A 6 20.27 -0.31 -15.71
N THR A 7 20.02 0.09 -16.97
CA THR A 7 20.06 1.53 -17.29
C THR A 7 18.98 2.26 -16.50
N GLN A 8 19.25 3.52 -16.13
CA GLN A 8 18.31 4.34 -15.37
C GLN A 8 16.96 4.47 -16.08
N GLU A 9 16.97 4.51 -17.41
CA GLU A 9 15.77 4.52 -18.24
C GLU A 9 14.94 3.24 -18.09
N LYS A 10 15.56 2.06 -18.24
CA LYS A 10 14.87 0.77 -18.06
C LYS A 10 14.31 0.61 -16.65
N LEU A 11 15.02 1.13 -15.65
CA LEU A 11 14.58 1.10 -14.27
C LEU A 11 13.33 1.97 -14.06
N SER A 12 13.30 3.16 -14.67
CA SER A 12 12.12 4.03 -14.63
C SER A 12 10.92 3.36 -15.29
N ILE A 13 11.10 2.79 -16.48
CA ILE A 13 10.05 2.08 -17.22
C ILE A 13 9.52 0.89 -16.40
N LEU A 14 10.43 0.09 -15.82
CA LEU A 14 10.04 -1.02 -14.96
C LEU A 14 9.25 -0.54 -13.74
N THR A 15 9.72 0.53 -13.08
CA THR A 15 9.06 1.10 -11.90
C THR A 15 7.62 1.49 -12.21
N ASP A 16 7.39 2.23 -13.29
CA ASP A 16 6.03 2.62 -13.70
C ASP A 16 5.17 1.41 -14.05
N ALA A 17 5.72 0.46 -14.82
CA ALA A 17 5.01 -0.74 -15.25
C ALA A 17 4.55 -1.60 -14.05
N LEU A 18 5.40 -1.78 -13.03
CA LEU A 18 5.11 -2.54 -11.81
C LEU A 18 3.85 -2.04 -11.08
N TYR A 19 3.56 -0.73 -11.11
CA TYR A 19 2.34 -0.18 -10.50
C TYR A 19 1.04 -0.61 -11.20
N PHE A 20 1.10 -1.12 -12.43
CA PHE A 20 -0.08 -1.64 -13.14
C PHE A 20 -0.34 -3.13 -12.92
N LEU A 21 0.65 -3.88 -12.42
CA LEU A 21 0.52 -5.32 -12.20
C LEU A 21 -0.51 -5.62 -11.11
N LYS A 22 -1.20 -6.75 -11.29
CA LYS A 22 -2.04 -7.38 -10.26
C LYS A 22 -1.15 -8.07 -9.22
N MET A 23 -1.69 -8.32 -8.02
CA MET A 23 -0.97 -9.03 -6.96
C MET A 23 -0.40 -10.37 -7.43
N THR A 24 -1.16 -11.17 -8.19
CA THR A 24 -0.68 -12.45 -8.72
C THR A 24 0.51 -12.30 -9.67
N GLN A 25 0.55 -11.23 -10.46
CA GLN A 25 1.66 -10.94 -11.37
C GLN A 25 2.89 -10.45 -10.60
N LEU A 26 2.71 -9.65 -9.55
CA LEU A 26 3.81 -9.22 -8.67
C LEU A 26 4.44 -10.40 -7.94
N LYS A 27 3.63 -11.35 -7.44
CA LYS A 27 4.14 -12.60 -6.86
C LYS A 27 4.93 -13.41 -7.87
N ARG A 28 4.41 -13.60 -9.09
CA ARG A 28 5.14 -14.25 -10.19
C ARG A 28 6.47 -13.54 -10.52
N ALA A 29 6.49 -12.21 -10.49
CA ALA A 29 7.71 -11.44 -10.69
C ALA A 29 8.73 -11.65 -9.55
N CYS A 30 8.27 -11.79 -8.31
CA CYS A 30 9.12 -12.17 -7.17
C CYS A 30 9.67 -13.60 -7.36
N ASP A 31 8.82 -14.55 -7.76
CA ASP A 31 9.20 -15.96 -7.98
C ASP A 31 10.31 -16.12 -9.03
N LEU A 32 10.34 -15.26 -10.06
CA LEU A 32 11.39 -15.28 -11.09
C LEU A 32 12.81 -15.20 -10.51
N PHE A 33 12.96 -14.51 -9.38
CA PHE A 33 14.22 -14.28 -8.68
C PHE A 33 14.24 -14.88 -7.26
N GLN A 34 13.29 -15.77 -6.94
CA GLN A 34 13.17 -16.41 -5.63
C GLN A 34 13.05 -15.40 -4.46
N LEU A 35 12.37 -14.28 -4.71
CA LEU A 35 12.12 -13.27 -3.69
C LEU A 35 10.92 -13.66 -2.82
N PRO A 36 10.91 -13.29 -1.52
CA PRO A 36 9.73 -13.42 -0.67
C PRO A 36 8.47 -12.82 -1.32
N THR A 37 7.30 -13.41 -1.09
CA THR A 37 6.03 -13.02 -1.75
C THR A 37 4.97 -12.50 -0.78
N GLU A 38 5.33 -12.38 0.49
CA GLU A 38 4.51 -11.81 1.55
C GLU A 38 4.50 -10.28 1.45
N GLY A 39 3.37 -9.70 1.84
CA GLY A 39 3.21 -8.26 1.94
C GLY A 39 2.21 -7.65 0.96
N LYS A 40 2.09 -6.33 1.06
CA LYS A 40 1.21 -5.51 0.21
C LYS A 40 1.86 -5.26 -1.15
N LYS A 41 1.06 -4.78 -2.10
CA LYS A 41 1.51 -4.44 -3.47
C LYS A 41 2.79 -3.60 -3.46
N ILE A 42 2.82 -2.53 -2.68
CA ILE A 42 3.96 -1.60 -2.64
C ILE A 42 5.24 -2.27 -2.10
N GLU A 43 5.12 -3.19 -1.15
CA GLU A 43 6.25 -3.94 -0.58
C GLU A 43 6.84 -4.89 -1.62
N LEU A 44 6.00 -5.60 -2.39
CA LEU A 44 6.45 -6.44 -3.49
C LEU A 44 7.18 -5.61 -4.57
N ILE A 45 6.63 -4.44 -4.93
CA ILE A 45 7.27 -3.53 -5.90
C ILE A 45 8.64 -3.06 -5.37
N LYS A 46 8.70 -2.58 -4.13
CA LYS A 46 9.97 -2.17 -3.49
C LYS A 46 10.99 -3.31 -3.47
N ARG A 47 10.56 -4.54 -3.18
CA ARG A 47 11.41 -5.74 -3.14
C ARG A 47 11.99 -6.06 -4.51
N ILE A 48 11.16 -6.07 -5.55
CA ILE A 48 11.59 -6.28 -6.94
C ILE A 48 12.61 -5.20 -7.35
N LEU A 49 12.30 -3.92 -7.11
CA LEU A 49 13.18 -2.81 -7.49
C LEU A 49 14.51 -2.86 -6.75
N THR A 50 14.48 -3.08 -5.43
CA THR A 50 15.70 -3.20 -4.61
C THR A 50 16.60 -4.32 -5.12
N PHE A 51 16.02 -5.49 -5.41
CA PHE A 51 16.77 -6.61 -5.95
C PHE A 51 17.37 -6.29 -7.32
N VAL A 52 16.59 -5.73 -8.24
CA VAL A 52 17.07 -5.37 -9.59
C VAL A 52 18.16 -4.31 -9.55
N GLN A 53 18.09 -3.35 -8.63
CA GLN A 53 19.07 -2.27 -8.51
C GLN A 53 20.35 -2.69 -7.77
N THR A 54 20.25 -3.54 -6.76
CA THR A 54 21.34 -3.78 -5.79
C THR A 54 21.72 -5.25 -5.63
N GLY A 55 20.91 -6.18 -6.12
CA GLY A 55 21.01 -7.62 -5.86
C GLY A 55 20.58 -8.04 -4.45
N LYS A 56 20.17 -7.11 -3.58
CA LYS A 56 19.78 -7.42 -2.20
C LYS A 56 18.36 -7.96 -2.12
N ILE A 57 18.19 -9.04 -1.36
CA ILE A 57 16.89 -9.58 -1.00
C ILE A 57 16.44 -8.91 0.31
N ILE A 58 15.27 -8.27 0.28
CA ILE A 58 14.65 -7.68 1.47
C ILE A 58 13.40 -8.48 1.86
N HIS A 59 13.24 -8.75 3.15
CA HIS A 59 12.08 -9.45 3.69
C HIS A 59 11.00 -8.46 4.11
N ALA A 60 9.77 -8.96 4.29
CA ALA A 60 8.74 -8.16 4.94
C ALA A 60 9.20 -7.82 6.36
N PRO A 61 8.99 -6.58 6.84
CA PRO A 61 9.35 -6.23 8.19
C PRO A 61 8.50 -7.04 9.18
N THR A 62 9.13 -7.53 10.22
CA THR A 62 8.46 -8.27 11.30
C THR A 62 7.90 -7.27 12.30
N ILE A 63 6.63 -7.44 12.69
CA ILE A 63 6.03 -6.64 13.75
C ILE A 63 6.61 -7.12 15.10
N PRO A 64 7.24 -6.23 15.90
CA PRO A 64 7.77 -6.56 17.22
C PRO A 64 6.71 -7.12 18.17
N GLU A 65 7.13 -8.00 19.09
CA GLU A 65 6.25 -8.69 20.03
C GLU A 65 5.43 -7.72 20.89
N GLU A 66 5.99 -6.57 21.23
CA GLU A 66 5.35 -5.50 22.01
C GLU A 66 4.07 -4.97 21.34
N SER A 67 3.95 -5.10 20.02
CA SER A 67 2.77 -4.67 19.27
C SER A 67 1.72 -5.76 19.09
N HIS A 68 2.01 -7.03 19.42
CA HIS A 68 1.06 -8.13 19.23
C HIS A 68 0.05 -8.23 20.36
N ALA A 69 -1.23 -8.29 20.00
CA ALA A 69 -2.33 -8.40 20.94
C ALA A 69 -2.26 -9.62 21.87
N ARG A 70 -1.69 -10.73 21.39
CA ARG A 70 -1.54 -11.98 22.17
C ARG A 70 -0.69 -11.82 23.43
N ASN A 71 0.12 -10.76 23.49
CA ASN A 71 1.01 -10.48 24.62
C ASN A 71 0.34 -9.60 25.69
N TYR A 72 -0.94 -9.27 25.52
CA TYR A 72 -1.71 -8.44 26.44
C TYR A 72 -3.01 -9.14 26.85
N PRO A 73 -3.57 -8.80 28.03
CA PRO A 73 -4.93 -9.18 28.38
C PRO A 73 -5.94 -8.65 27.36
N VAL A 74 -7.07 -9.35 27.23
CA VAL A 74 -8.18 -8.87 26.40
C VAL A 74 -8.65 -7.52 26.93
N GLN A 75 -8.63 -6.50 26.07
CA GLN A 75 -9.03 -5.14 26.38
C GLN A 75 -10.37 -4.81 25.73
N ALA A 76 -11.28 -4.18 26.48
CA ALA A 76 -12.45 -3.54 25.90
C ALA A 76 -12.04 -2.24 25.17
N ILE A 77 -12.83 -1.84 24.17
CA ILE A 77 -12.58 -0.60 23.44
C ILE A 77 -12.77 0.59 24.41
N SER A 78 -11.69 1.34 24.63
CA SER A 78 -11.67 2.54 25.46
C SER A 78 -10.53 3.46 25.02
N SER A 79 -10.59 4.75 25.39
CA SER A 79 -9.60 5.74 24.96
C SER A 79 -8.16 5.37 25.35
N SER A 80 -7.96 4.77 26.52
CA SER A 80 -6.65 4.38 27.05
C SER A 80 -6.21 2.97 26.62
N ALA A 81 -7.06 2.19 25.95
CA ALA A 81 -6.69 0.86 25.49
C ALA A 81 -5.70 0.96 24.32
N LEU A 82 -4.75 0.02 24.26
CA LEU A 82 -3.80 -0.06 23.15
C LEU A 82 -4.46 -0.65 21.90
N MET A 83 -4.25 -0.02 20.75
CA MET A 83 -4.59 -0.53 19.44
C MET A 83 -3.50 -1.51 18.99
N LEU A 84 -3.63 -2.77 19.38
CA LEU A 84 -2.63 -3.81 19.15
C LEU A 84 -2.83 -4.53 17.80
N TYR A 85 -1.73 -5.00 17.22
CA TYR A 85 -1.75 -5.83 16.02
C TYR A 85 -2.43 -7.17 16.31
N GLY A 86 -3.41 -7.55 15.47
CA GLY A 86 -4.16 -8.79 15.60
C GLY A 86 -5.48 -8.67 16.38
N SER A 87 -5.65 -7.68 17.26
CA SER A 87 -6.94 -7.38 17.90
C SER A 87 -7.71 -6.25 17.24
N TYR A 88 -7.02 -5.29 16.62
CA TYR A 88 -7.64 -4.17 15.92
C TYR A 88 -8.56 -4.64 14.77
N LYS A 89 -9.78 -4.09 14.74
CA LYS A 89 -10.77 -4.32 13.68
C LYS A 89 -11.40 -3.02 13.24
N ASN A 90 -11.61 -2.87 11.94
CA ASN A 90 -12.40 -1.78 11.36
C ASN A 90 -13.87 -2.18 11.27
N ASP A 91 -14.47 -2.49 12.42
CA ASP A 91 -15.86 -2.93 12.55
C ASP A 91 -16.79 -1.79 12.97
N ALA A 92 -18.09 -2.09 13.07
CA ALA A 92 -19.10 -1.11 13.42
C ALA A 92 -18.91 -0.54 14.83
N GLU A 93 -18.48 -1.38 15.77
CA GLU A 93 -18.24 -1.00 17.17
C GLU A 93 -17.08 0.00 17.29
N THR A 94 -15.94 -0.34 16.68
CA THR A 94 -14.75 0.51 16.64
C THR A 94 -15.04 1.84 15.94
N ARG A 95 -15.83 1.82 14.84
CA ARG A 95 -16.28 3.05 14.17
C ARG A 95 -17.19 3.90 15.05
N ALA A 96 -18.14 3.28 15.75
CA ALA A 96 -19.05 3.99 16.64
C ALA A 96 -18.29 4.66 17.79
N PHE A 97 -17.29 3.95 18.34
CA PHE A 97 -16.39 4.51 19.34
C PHE A 97 -15.64 5.74 18.82
N PHE A 98 -14.96 5.64 17.68
CA PHE A 98 -14.25 6.80 17.10
C PHE A 98 -15.18 7.97 16.75
N LYS A 99 -16.39 7.69 16.26
CA LYS A 99 -17.40 8.72 16.01
C LYS A 99 -17.86 9.42 17.28
N LYS A 100 -17.85 8.75 18.43
CA LYS A 100 -18.17 9.36 19.72
C LYS A 100 -17.08 10.33 20.19
N ILE A 101 -15.81 10.00 19.96
CA ILE A 101 -14.68 10.84 20.43
C ILE A 101 -14.25 11.92 19.43
N ILE A 102 -14.30 11.66 18.12
CA ILE A 102 -13.88 12.60 17.06
C ILE A 102 -15.09 13.34 16.47
N GLY A 103 -16.23 12.65 16.37
CA GLY A 103 -17.46 13.17 15.77
C GLY A 103 -17.96 12.36 14.55
N PRO A 104 -19.16 12.67 14.05
CA PRO A 104 -19.87 11.85 13.07
C PRO A 104 -19.18 11.75 11.70
N HIS A 105 -18.27 12.68 11.39
CA HIS A 105 -17.52 12.75 10.14
C HIS A 105 -16.33 11.78 10.10
N PHE A 106 -16.01 11.12 11.22
CA PHE A 106 -14.96 10.14 11.28
C PHE A 106 -15.21 8.97 10.31
N HIS A 107 -14.15 8.63 9.59
CA HIS A 107 -14.02 7.41 8.81
C HIS A 107 -12.56 6.99 8.79
N PHE A 108 -12.30 5.69 8.70
CA PHE A 108 -10.94 5.21 8.55
C PHE A 108 -10.35 5.65 7.21
N THR A 109 -9.18 6.27 7.28
CA THR A 109 -8.45 6.80 6.13
C THR A 109 -7.19 5.99 5.89
N ALA A 110 -6.70 6.00 4.64
CA ALA A 110 -5.45 5.31 4.31
C ALA A 110 -4.28 5.81 5.18
N PHE A 111 -4.18 7.13 5.42
CA PHE A 111 -3.12 7.71 6.25
C PHE A 111 -3.20 7.29 7.72
N GLY A 112 -4.42 7.16 8.28
CA GLY A 112 -4.58 6.65 9.65
C GLY A 112 -4.09 5.22 9.78
N ILE A 113 -4.45 4.37 8.81
CA ILE A 113 -3.99 2.98 8.79
C ILE A 113 -2.48 2.88 8.55
N ASP A 114 -1.90 3.73 7.69
CA ASP A 114 -0.46 3.76 7.47
C ASP A 114 0.29 4.13 8.76
N TRP A 115 -0.14 5.20 9.44
CA TRP A 115 0.43 5.64 10.71
C TRP A 115 0.34 4.56 11.80
N LEU A 116 -0.81 3.90 11.91
CA LEU A 116 -0.99 2.78 12.84
C LEU A 116 -0.02 1.61 12.52
N ASN A 117 0.17 1.27 11.24
CA ASN A 117 1.13 0.24 10.85
C ASN A 117 2.57 0.66 11.15
N GLU A 118 2.95 1.93 10.93
CA GLU A 118 4.28 2.44 11.26
C GLU A 118 4.57 2.33 12.76
N LEU A 119 3.59 2.67 13.60
CA LEU A 119 3.71 2.52 15.04
C LEU A 119 3.84 1.06 15.49
N TRP A 120 3.10 0.14 14.88
CA TRP A 120 3.30 -1.29 15.12
C TRP A 120 4.69 -1.75 14.72
N LEU A 121 5.21 -1.32 13.57
CA LEU A 121 6.55 -1.69 13.11
C LEU A 121 7.66 -1.17 14.03
N ASN A 122 7.42 -0.04 14.69
CA ASN A 122 8.35 0.56 15.66
C ASN A 122 8.21 -0.02 17.08
N GLY A 123 7.30 -0.96 17.32
CA GLY A 123 7.08 -1.53 18.65
C GLY A 123 6.37 -0.59 19.62
N ASN A 124 5.71 0.46 19.12
CA ASN A 124 5.05 1.48 19.93
C ASN A 124 3.56 1.59 19.56
N PRO A 125 2.73 0.57 19.87
CA PRO A 125 1.31 0.58 19.50
C PRO A 125 0.60 1.77 20.16
N PRO A 126 -0.18 2.59 19.43
CA PRO A 126 -0.86 3.73 20.00
C PRO A 126 -2.07 3.28 20.81
N THR A 127 -2.55 4.13 21.69
CA THR A 127 -3.88 4.06 22.26
C THR A 127 -4.94 4.51 21.25
N TYR A 128 -6.20 4.16 21.52
CA TYR A 128 -7.33 4.68 20.76
C TYR A 128 -7.43 6.20 20.80
N GLN A 129 -7.05 6.84 21.92
CA GLN A 129 -7.01 8.30 22.02
C GLN A 129 -5.93 8.89 21.12
N GLU A 130 -4.70 8.37 21.16
CA GLU A 130 -3.60 8.86 20.32
C GLU A 130 -3.91 8.72 18.82
N PHE A 131 -4.57 7.64 18.42
CA PHE A 131 -5.05 7.50 17.04
C PHE A 131 -6.10 8.57 16.68
N ALA A 132 -7.01 8.88 17.60
CA ALA A 132 -8.03 9.90 17.38
C ALA A 132 -7.44 11.31 17.27
N ASP A 133 -6.44 11.61 18.10
CA ASP A 133 -5.72 12.88 18.09
C ASP A 133 -4.95 13.02 16.77
N TYR A 134 -4.15 12.02 16.40
CA TYR A 134 -3.44 11.97 15.12
C TYR A 134 -4.39 12.14 13.93
N TRP A 135 -5.50 11.40 13.91
CA TRP A 135 -6.46 11.45 12.81
C TRP A 135 -7.07 12.84 12.66
N SER A 136 -7.41 13.49 13.78
CA SER A 136 -8.02 14.82 13.80
C SER A 136 -7.05 15.89 13.31
N GLU A 137 -5.81 15.87 13.80
CA GLU A 137 -4.73 16.77 13.38
C GLU A 137 -4.39 16.61 11.90
N GLU A 138 -4.19 15.36 11.46
CA GLU A 138 -3.82 15.06 10.07
C GLU A 138 -4.95 15.39 9.09
N THR A 139 -6.21 15.17 9.51
CA THR A 139 -7.38 15.58 8.72
C THR A 139 -7.46 17.10 8.59
N ALA A 140 -7.22 17.85 9.66
CA ALA A 140 -7.18 19.30 9.62
C ALA A 140 -6.05 19.80 8.69
N ARG A 141 -4.84 19.28 8.86
CA ARG A 141 -3.67 19.63 8.03
C ARG A 141 -3.89 19.40 6.54
N ARG A 142 -4.63 18.34 6.19
CA ARG A 142 -4.94 17.98 4.79
C ARG A 142 -6.07 18.79 4.18
N LYS A 143 -6.88 19.51 4.96
CA LYS A 143 -7.87 20.46 4.40
C LYS A 143 -7.16 21.58 3.63
N ASP A 144 -6.02 22.02 4.14
CA ASP A 144 -5.27 23.16 3.57
C ASP A 144 -4.30 22.75 2.45
N LYS A 145 -3.98 21.46 2.32
CA LYS A 145 -2.98 20.94 1.37
C LYS A 145 -3.57 19.85 0.49
N ARG A 146 -3.67 20.11 -0.81
CA ARG A 146 -3.94 19.06 -1.81
C ARG A 146 -2.77 18.07 -1.84
N VAL A 147 -2.96 16.89 -1.26
CA VAL A 147 -1.98 15.81 -1.30
C VAL A 147 -2.06 15.08 -2.63
N LYS A 148 -0.90 14.84 -3.27
CA LYS A 148 -0.82 14.04 -4.50
C LYS A 148 -1.35 12.62 -4.22
N PRO A 149 -2.20 12.04 -5.09
CA PRO A 149 -2.64 10.66 -4.96
C PRO A 149 -1.44 9.70 -4.89
N LYS A 150 -1.56 8.63 -4.10
CA LYS A 150 -0.52 7.59 -4.03
C LYS A 150 -0.34 6.92 -5.39
N ASP A 151 0.90 6.58 -5.74
CA ASP A 151 1.20 5.94 -7.04
C ASP A 151 0.51 4.58 -7.23
N GLU A 152 0.18 3.88 -6.13
CA GLU A 152 -0.59 2.64 -6.16
C GLU A 152 -2.06 2.83 -6.60
N TRP A 153 -2.56 4.07 -6.66
CA TRP A 153 -3.92 4.41 -7.08
C TRP A 153 -4.03 4.63 -8.61
N ARG A 154 -3.20 3.97 -9.42
CA ARG A 154 -3.22 4.08 -10.90
C ARG A 154 -4.60 3.87 -11.51
N TYR A 155 -5.42 2.97 -10.94
CA TYR A 155 -6.79 2.77 -11.42
C TYR A 155 -7.69 3.99 -11.20
N ILE A 156 -7.65 4.59 -10.01
CA ILE A 156 -8.43 5.80 -9.70
C ILE A 156 -7.97 6.95 -10.59
N ASN A 157 -6.66 7.14 -10.74
CA ASN A 157 -6.09 8.16 -11.61
C ASN A 157 -6.50 7.95 -13.07
N PHE A 158 -6.49 6.69 -13.54
CA PHE A 158 -6.98 6.33 -14.88
C PHE A 158 -8.46 6.70 -15.05
N LEU A 159 -9.32 6.33 -14.10
CA LEU A 159 -10.75 6.65 -14.19
C LEU A 159 -10.99 8.17 -14.23
N GLN A 160 -10.31 8.93 -13.36
CA GLN A 160 -10.43 10.40 -13.33
C GLN A 160 -9.97 11.04 -14.65
N HIS A 161 -8.87 10.54 -15.23
CA HIS A 161 -8.38 11.02 -16.51
C HIS A 161 -9.36 10.68 -17.64
N MET A 162 -9.83 9.44 -17.71
CA MET A 162 -10.81 9.01 -18.72
C MET A 162 -12.13 9.77 -18.62
N GLN A 163 -12.58 10.11 -17.40
CA GLN A 163 -13.79 10.91 -17.20
C GLN A 163 -13.66 12.32 -17.76
N LYS A 164 -12.46 12.92 -17.71
CA LYS A 164 -12.18 14.25 -18.27
C LYS A 164 -12.08 14.22 -19.80
N GLU A 165 -11.34 13.24 -20.33
CA GLU A 165 -11.06 13.15 -21.77
C GLU A 165 -12.22 12.55 -22.58
N GLN A 166 -12.94 11.58 -22.00
CA GLN A 166 -13.94 10.76 -22.72
C GLN A 166 -15.15 10.47 -21.80
N PRO A 167 -15.95 11.50 -21.45
CA PRO A 167 -17.03 11.40 -20.47
C PRO A 167 -18.18 10.49 -20.90
N SER A 168 -18.36 10.25 -22.20
CA SER A 168 -19.44 9.42 -22.77
C SER A 168 -19.13 7.92 -22.79
N LEU A 169 -17.93 7.51 -22.39
CA LEU A 169 -17.56 6.09 -22.41
C LEU A 169 -18.41 5.26 -21.45
N SER A 170 -18.85 4.12 -21.94
CA SER A 170 -19.49 3.12 -21.10
C SER A 170 -18.51 2.50 -20.11
N LYS A 171 -19.03 2.02 -18.97
CA LYS A 171 -18.23 1.30 -17.96
C LYS A 171 -17.49 0.09 -18.56
N THR A 172 -18.09 -0.60 -19.54
CA THR A 172 -17.49 -1.76 -20.21
C THR A 172 -16.28 -1.36 -21.05
N GLU A 173 -16.35 -0.25 -21.78
CA GLU A 173 -15.23 0.28 -22.56
C GLU A 173 -14.10 0.78 -21.67
N LEU A 174 -14.42 1.48 -20.57
CA LEU A 174 -13.42 1.89 -19.58
C LEU A 174 -12.66 0.68 -19.02
N MET A 175 -13.38 -0.39 -18.67
CA MET A 175 -12.76 -1.63 -18.20
C MET A 175 -11.92 -2.32 -19.27
N LYS A 176 -12.34 -2.28 -20.55
CA LYS A 176 -11.55 -2.82 -21.67
C LYS A 176 -10.24 -2.06 -21.85
N LYS A 177 -10.29 -0.71 -21.81
CA LYS A 177 -9.11 0.16 -21.89
C LYS A 177 -8.16 -0.06 -20.72
N TRP A 178 -8.69 -0.15 -19.49
CA TRP A 178 -7.90 -0.46 -18.31
C TRP A 178 -7.18 -1.81 -18.42
N LYS A 179 -7.91 -2.87 -18.81
CA LYS A 179 -7.32 -4.21 -18.99
C LYS A 179 -6.22 -4.22 -20.04
N LYS A 180 -6.40 -3.49 -21.15
CA LYS A 180 -5.38 -3.34 -22.18
C LYS A 180 -4.12 -2.68 -21.61
N LEU A 181 -4.29 -1.54 -20.93
CA LEU A 181 -3.18 -0.83 -20.28
C LEU A 181 -2.44 -1.72 -19.27
N GLN A 182 -3.17 -2.49 -18.45
CA GLN A 182 -2.56 -3.44 -17.53
C GLN A 182 -1.78 -4.55 -18.25
N ALA A 183 -2.29 -5.06 -19.37
CA ALA A 183 -1.63 -6.11 -20.14
C ALA A 183 -0.34 -5.61 -20.80
N ASP A 184 -0.37 -4.40 -21.37
CA ASP A 184 0.79 -3.77 -21.99
C ASP A 184 1.90 -3.53 -20.97
N ASN A 185 1.57 -2.94 -19.82
CA ASN A 185 2.54 -2.75 -18.74
C ASN A 185 3.05 -4.07 -18.16
N ALA A 186 2.19 -5.09 -18.03
CA ALA A 186 2.63 -6.40 -17.56
C ALA A 186 3.65 -7.02 -18.52
N ARG A 187 3.41 -6.95 -19.84
CA ARG A 187 4.35 -7.41 -20.86
C ARG A 187 5.69 -6.69 -20.72
N THR A 188 5.68 -5.36 -20.70
CA THR A 188 6.90 -4.55 -20.54
C THR A 188 7.67 -4.90 -19.28
N ALA A 189 6.99 -5.03 -18.14
CA ALA A 189 7.62 -5.42 -16.88
C ALA A 189 8.30 -6.79 -17.00
N PHE A 190 7.60 -7.81 -17.52
CA PHE A 190 8.14 -9.16 -17.62
C PHE A 190 9.26 -9.28 -18.66
N GLU A 191 9.22 -8.53 -19.76
CA GLU A 191 10.31 -8.46 -20.75
C GLU A 191 11.59 -7.93 -20.10
N ILE A 192 11.48 -6.82 -19.34
CA ILE A 192 12.62 -6.25 -18.62
C ILE A 192 13.14 -7.24 -17.58
N LEU A 193 12.26 -7.82 -16.74
CA LEU A 193 12.67 -8.77 -15.70
C LEU A 193 13.33 -10.02 -16.28
N GLN A 194 12.81 -10.57 -17.39
CA GLN A 194 13.43 -11.72 -18.05
C GLN A 194 14.81 -11.38 -18.65
N SER A 195 14.99 -10.17 -19.18
CA SER A 195 16.29 -9.72 -19.70
C SER A 195 17.37 -9.58 -18.64
N ILE A 196 16.99 -9.49 -17.36
CA ILE A 196 17.90 -9.43 -16.21
C ILE A 196 18.27 -10.84 -15.72
N LYS A 197 17.33 -11.77 -15.83
CA LYS A 197 17.52 -13.17 -15.41
C LYS A 197 18.47 -13.94 -16.34
N ASN A 198 18.44 -13.62 -17.63
CA ASN A 198 19.33 -14.18 -18.67
C ASN A 198 20.63 -13.38 -18.78
#